data_AF-A0A8H4QZB9-F1
#
_entry.id   AF-A0A8H4QZB9-F1
#
_cell.length_a   1.000
_cell.length_b   1.000
_cell.length_c   1.000
_cell.angle_alpha   90.00
_cell.angle_beta   90.00
_cell.angle_gamma   90.00
#
_symmetry.space_group_name_H-M   'P 1'
#
loop_
_entity.id
_entity.type
_entity.pdbx_description
1 polymer ?
#
loop_
_entity_poly.entity_id
_entity_poly.type
_entity_poly.pdbx_seq_one_letter_code
_entity_poly.pdbx_strand_id
1 'polypeptide(L)'
;MIYFHSFRSPGLILDIVEDIRQLNELSRKSKKAGMIVLGGGVCKHQIANAMLIRNGADYSNTGQEFDGSDSGARPDEAVSWGKIRAGAEAVKVFADATLVFPMLVAGTFAKDLQTAA
;
A
#
# COMPACT_ATOMS: atom_id res chain seq x y z
N MET A 1 -15.51 17.07 -14.25
CA MET A 1 -15.53 16.92 -12.78
C MET A 1 -16.92 16.51 -12.33
N ILE A 2 -17.02 15.50 -11.46
CA ILE A 2 -18.31 14.91 -11.02
C ILE A 2 -19.26 15.97 -10.45
N TYR A 3 -18.72 16.95 -9.72
CA TYR A 3 -19.49 18.06 -9.16
C TYR A 3 -20.29 18.85 -10.21
N PHE A 4 -19.67 19.27 -11.32
CA PHE A 4 -20.39 20.02 -12.36
C PHE A 4 -21.31 19.11 -13.20
N HIS A 5 -20.94 17.83 -13.32
CA HIS A 5 -21.72 16.85 -14.07
C HIS A 5 -23.06 16.56 -13.38
N SER A 6 -23.11 16.53 -12.05
CA SER A 6 -24.33 16.19 -11.30
C SER A 6 -25.48 17.17 -11.52
N PHE A 7 -25.21 18.43 -11.87
CA PHE A 7 -26.24 19.42 -12.21
C PHE A 7 -26.90 19.19 -13.57
N ARG A 8 -26.19 18.56 -14.52
CA ARG A 8 -26.69 18.33 -15.89
C ARG A 8 -27.20 16.90 -16.09
N SER A 9 -26.63 15.95 -15.36
CA SER A 9 -26.96 14.53 -15.42
C SER A 9 -26.87 13.94 -14.01
N PRO A 10 -27.90 14.15 -13.17
CA PRO A 10 -27.92 13.59 -11.83
C PRO A 10 -28.01 12.07 -11.86
N GLY A 11 -27.56 11.40 -10.80
CA GLY A 11 -27.71 9.95 -10.62
C GLY A 11 -26.41 9.16 -10.47
N LEU A 12 -25.24 9.77 -10.65
CA LEU A 12 -23.98 9.11 -10.30
C LEU A 12 -23.85 8.96 -8.78
N ILE A 13 -23.78 7.72 -8.31
CA ILE A 13 -23.55 7.35 -6.92
C ILE A 13 -22.20 6.62 -6.85
N LEU A 14 -21.35 7.03 -5.90
CA LEU A 14 -20.09 6.36 -5.63
C LEU A 14 -20.24 5.54 -4.35
N ASP A 15 -20.24 4.22 -4.47
CA ASP A 15 -20.21 3.32 -3.32
C ASP A 15 -18.77 2.88 -3.03
N ILE A 16 -18.29 3.23 -1.84
CA ILE A 16 -16.96 2.84 -1.36
C ILE A 16 -16.98 1.53 -0.57
N VAL A 17 -18.16 1.07 -0.14
CA VAL A 17 -18.28 -0.15 0.67
C VAL A 17 -17.96 -1.37 -0.17
N GLU A 18 -18.46 -1.43 -1.41
CA GLU A 18 -18.15 -2.50 -2.35
C GLU A 18 -16.63 -2.61 -2.62
N ASP A 19 -15.95 -1.50 -2.90
CA ASP A 19 -14.50 -1.48 -3.12
C ASP A 19 -13.71 -1.98 -1.91
N ILE A 20 -14.07 -1.53 -0.70
CA ILE A 20 -13.43 -1.97 0.54
C ILE A 20 -13.61 -3.48 0.73
N ARG A 21 -14.82 -4.00 0.47
CA ARG A 21 -15.09 -5.44 0.57
C ARG A 21 -14.26 -6.24 -0.44
N GLN A 22 -14.19 -5.79 -1.69
CA GLN A 22 -13.41 -6.48 -2.71
C GLN A 22 -11.91 -6.51 -2.38
N LEU A 23 -11.34 -5.38 -1.94
CA LEU A 23 -9.93 -5.31 -1.54
C LEU A 23 -9.62 -6.22 -0.35
N ASN A 24 -10.48 -6.21 0.67
CA ASN A 24 -10.32 -7.05 1.86
C ASN A 24 -10.46 -8.54 1.53
N GLU A 25 -11.40 -8.90 0.66
CA GLU A 25 -11.57 -10.29 0.21
C GLU A 25 -10.39 -10.77 -0.65
N LEU A 26 -9.82 -9.91 -1.50
CA LEU A 26 -8.62 -10.22 -2.27
C LEU A 26 -7.45 -10.55 -1.34
N SER A 27 -7.23 -9.72 -0.31
CA SER A 27 -6.24 -9.97 0.73
C SER A 27 -6.50 -11.28 1.46
N ARG A 28 -7.73 -11.50 1.96
CA ARG A 28 -8.13 -12.69 2.71
C ARG A 28 -7.93 -14.00 1.94
N LYS A 29 -8.21 -14.00 0.63
CA LYS A 29 -8.10 -15.19 -0.24
C LYS A 29 -6.66 -15.47 -0.71
N SER A 30 -5.75 -14.50 -0.59
CA SER A 30 -4.40 -14.61 -1.12
C SER A 30 -3.48 -15.49 -0.24
N LYS A 31 -2.92 -16.56 -0.82
CA LYS A 31 -1.98 -17.47 -0.13
C LYS A 31 -0.71 -16.75 0.34
N LYS A 32 -0.17 -15.86 -0.49
CA LYS A 32 0.96 -14.97 -0.19
C LYS A 32 0.62 -13.57 -0.71
N ALA A 33 1.05 -12.54 -0.01
CA ALA A 33 0.92 -11.16 -0.45
C ALA A 33 2.15 -10.38 0.02
N GLY A 34 2.64 -9.51 -0.85
CA GLY A 34 3.65 -8.50 -0.55
C GLY A 34 3.07 -7.12 -0.83
N MET A 35 3.68 -6.09 -0.28
CA MET A 35 3.23 -4.72 -0.46
C MET A 35 4.45 -3.84 -0.78
N ILE A 36 4.28 -2.96 -1.76
CA ILE A 36 5.24 -1.90 -2.09
C ILE A 36 4.43 -0.61 -2.07
N VAL A 37 4.71 0.26 -1.10
CA VAL A 37 4.06 1.55 -0.95
C VAL A 37 5.05 2.64 -1.29
N LEU A 38 4.60 3.65 -2.03
CA LEU A 38 5.40 4.83 -2.36
C LEU A 38 4.72 6.03 -1.69
N GLY A 39 5.37 6.58 -0.67
CA GLY A 39 4.78 7.64 0.16
C GLY A 39 3.87 7.12 1.27
N GLY A 40 2.87 7.91 1.67
CA GLY A 40 2.02 7.66 2.85
C GLY A 40 0.53 7.88 2.61
N GLY A 41 -0.18 8.31 3.66
CA GLY A 41 -1.58 8.72 3.60
C GLY A 41 -2.57 7.56 3.41
N VAL A 42 -3.69 7.86 2.75
CA VAL A 42 -4.80 6.90 2.55
C VAL A 42 -4.33 5.65 1.80
N CYS A 43 -3.47 5.81 0.80
CA CYS A 43 -2.95 4.69 0.02
C CYS A 43 -2.15 3.70 0.88
N LYS A 44 -1.30 4.19 1.78
CA LYS A 44 -0.61 3.36 2.78
C LYS A 44 -1.62 2.62 3.64
N HIS A 45 -2.48 3.39 4.32
CA HIS A 45 -3.31 2.84 5.38
C HIS A 45 -4.32 1.82 4.82
N GLN A 46 -4.90 2.10 3.64
CA GLN A 46 -5.89 1.23 3.03
C GLN A 46 -5.33 -0.14 2.66
N ILE A 47 -4.13 -0.19 2.07
CA ILE A 47 -3.47 -1.45 1.72
C ILE A 47 -3.05 -2.19 3.00
N ALA A 48 -2.44 -1.51 3.97
CA ALA A 48 -2.04 -2.12 5.23
C ALA A 48 -3.24 -2.67 6.04
N ASN A 49 -4.37 -1.97 6.02
CA ASN A 49 -5.61 -2.41 6.67
C ASN A 49 -6.23 -3.63 5.98
N ALA A 50 -6.15 -3.72 4.65
CA ALA A 50 -6.56 -4.93 3.95
C ALA A 50 -5.65 -6.14 4.33
N MET A 51 -4.35 -5.91 4.50
CA MET A 51 -3.38 -6.95 4.90
C MET A 51 -3.54 -7.42 6.35
N LEU A 52 -4.17 -6.63 7.22
CA LEU A 52 -4.52 -7.02 8.59
C LEU A 52 -5.34 -8.32 8.62
N ILE A 53 -6.28 -8.47 7.69
CA ILE A 53 -7.21 -9.61 7.61
C ILE A 53 -6.47 -10.95 7.35
N ARG A 54 -5.24 -10.88 6.81
CA ARG A 54 -4.41 -12.04 6.46
C ARG A 54 -3.09 -12.14 7.22
N ASN A 55 -2.82 -11.22 8.15
CA ASN A 55 -1.63 -11.22 9.00
C ASN A 55 -0.31 -10.93 8.24
N GLY A 56 -0.26 -9.91 7.36
CA GLY A 56 1.01 -9.23 7.00
C GLY A 56 1.43 -9.06 5.53
N ALA A 57 2.27 -8.04 5.26
CA ALA A 57 3.01 -7.77 4.00
C ALA A 57 4.20 -6.79 4.20
N ASP A 58 5.10 -6.66 3.22
CA ASP A 58 6.30 -5.79 3.26
C ASP A 58 6.00 -4.31 2.94
N TYR A 59 6.90 -3.36 3.24
CA TYR A 59 6.51 -1.94 3.35
C TYR A 59 7.62 -0.90 3.08
N SER A 60 7.34 0.17 2.31
CA SER A 60 8.25 1.32 2.08
C SER A 60 7.51 2.68 2.21
N ASN A 61 8.14 3.71 2.80
CA ASN A 61 7.68 5.12 2.78
C ASN A 61 8.77 6.13 3.17
N THR A 62 8.46 7.41 2.95
CA THR A 62 9.34 8.57 3.23
C THR A 62 9.00 9.37 4.50
N GLY A 63 7.91 9.05 5.19
CA GLY A 63 7.45 9.80 6.36
C GLY A 63 8.39 9.62 7.56
N GLN A 64 8.51 10.63 8.40
CA GLN A 64 9.30 10.59 9.63
C GLN A 64 8.41 10.26 10.84
N GLU A 65 8.94 9.54 11.83
CA GLU A 65 8.11 9.03 12.93
C GLU A 65 7.74 10.07 14.01
N PHE A 66 8.45 11.20 14.06
CA PHE A 66 8.38 12.14 15.19
C PHE A 66 6.99 12.81 15.34
N ASP A 67 6.18 12.83 14.29
CA ASP A 67 4.86 13.44 14.28
C ASP A 67 3.75 12.45 14.67
N GLY A 68 4.10 11.17 14.91
CA GLY A 68 3.14 10.12 15.26
C GLY A 68 2.14 9.80 14.15
N SER A 69 2.40 10.20 12.90
CA SER A 69 1.50 9.95 11.79
C SER A 69 1.59 8.51 11.30
N ASP A 70 0.45 7.94 10.85
CA ASP A 70 0.48 6.62 10.17
C ASP A 70 1.40 6.68 8.94
N SER A 71 1.48 7.81 8.24
CA SER A 71 2.44 8.03 7.15
C SER A 71 3.91 7.91 7.59
N GLY A 72 4.25 8.27 8.81
CA GLY A 72 5.60 8.23 9.38
C GLY A 72 5.96 6.94 10.12
N ALA A 73 4.95 6.16 10.51
CA ALA A 73 5.11 4.94 11.31
C ALA A 73 6.18 3.98 10.77
N ARG A 74 7.01 3.47 11.69
CA ARG A 74 7.99 2.42 11.40
C ARG A 74 7.29 1.09 11.10
N PRO A 75 7.91 0.19 10.31
CA PRO A 75 7.36 -1.15 10.08
C PRO A 75 7.04 -1.91 11.38
N ASP A 76 7.84 -1.73 12.44
CA ASP A 76 7.64 -2.35 13.74
C ASP A 76 6.30 -1.94 14.40
N GLU A 77 5.84 -0.72 14.16
CA GLU A 77 4.53 -0.28 14.64
C GLU A 77 3.42 -1.05 13.92
N ALA A 78 3.55 -1.27 12.61
CA ALA A 78 2.58 -2.04 11.84
C ALA A 78 2.57 -3.53 12.23
N VAL A 79 3.68 -4.07 12.75
CA VAL A 79 3.70 -5.40 13.39
C VAL A 79 2.85 -5.43 14.66
N SER A 80 2.88 -4.38 15.48
CA SER A 80 2.11 -4.34 16.73
C SER A 80 0.60 -4.44 16.52
N TRP A 81 0.11 -3.93 15.39
CA TRP A 81 -1.29 -4.02 14.99
C TRP A 81 -1.65 -5.31 14.23
N GLY A 82 -0.67 -6.15 13.87
CA GLY A 82 -0.88 -7.31 12.99
C GLY A 82 -1.06 -6.98 11.51
N LYS A 83 -0.77 -5.72 11.11
CA LYS A 83 -0.78 -5.29 9.70
C LYS A 83 0.44 -5.84 8.93
N ILE A 84 1.53 -6.12 9.65
CA ILE A 84 2.72 -6.85 9.18
C ILE A 84 2.87 -8.11 10.04
N ARG A 85 3.28 -9.23 9.44
CA ARG A 85 3.45 -10.50 10.15
C ARG A 85 4.64 -10.39 11.10
N ALA A 86 4.53 -10.95 12.30
CA ALA A 86 5.69 -11.17 13.15
C ALA A 86 6.73 -12.05 12.40
N GLY A 87 7.95 -11.52 12.23
CA GLY A 87 9.03 -12.17 11.48
C GLY A 87 9.02 -11.93 9.97
N ALA A 88 8.21 -11.01 9.44
CA ALA A 88 8.31 -10.59 8.05
C ALA A 88 9.54 -9.69 7.81
N GLU A 89 10.11 -9.76 6.60
CA GLU A 89 11.23 -8.93 6.17
C GLU A 89 10.73 -7.58 5.63
N ALA A 90 10.42 -6.64 6.54
CA ALA A 90 9.97 -5.31 6.16
C ALA A 90 11.13 -4.30 6.11
N VAL A 91 11.24 -3.53 5.01
CA VAL A 91 12.31 -2.53 4.81
C VAL A 91 11.75 -1.17 4.40
N LYS A 92 11.90 -0.17 5.28
CA LYS A 92 11.53 1.22 4.99
C LYS A 92 12.73 2.01 4.47
N VAL A 93 12.59 2.60 3.27
CA VAL A 93 13.61 3.45 2.65
C VAL A 93 13.24 4.93 2.81
N PHE A 94 14.00 5.65 3.63
CA PHE A 94 13.82 7.09 3.84
C PHE A 94 14.46 7.91 2.69
N ALA A 95 13.81 7.94 1.54
CA ALA A 95 14.26 8.71 0.37
C ALA A 95 13.10 9.05 -0.57
N ASP A 96 13.20 10.13 -1.34
CA ASP A 96 12.19 10.47 -2.34
C ASP A 96 12.00 9.31 -3.35
N ALA A 97 10.75 8.89 -3.53
CA ALA A 97 10.39 7.78 -4.41
C ALA A 97 10.86 8.01 -5.86
N THR A 98 10.91 9.25 -6.33
CA THR A 98 11.38 9.58 -7.68
C THR A 98 12.87 9.28 -7.89
N LEU A 99 13.67 9.30 -6.82
CA LEU A 99 15.08 8.93 -6.86
C LEU A 99 15.27 7.41 -6.78
N VAL A 100 14.58 6.76 -5.84
CA VAL A 100 14.87 5.36 -5.49
C VAL A 100 14.02 4.33 -6.21
N PHE A 101 12.77 4.65 -6.55
CA PHE A 101 11.85 3.68 -7.15
C PHE A 101 12.29 3.25 -8.57
N PRO A 102 12.79 4.14 -9.44
CA PRO A 102 13.34 3.70 -10.73
C PRO A 102 14.52 2.73 -10.57
N MET A 103 15.40 2.97 -9.58
CA MET A 103 16.53 2.07 -9.29
C MET A 103 16.05 0.72 -8.75
N LEU A 104 15.03 0.70 -7.89
CA LEU A 104 14.40 -0.53 -7.41
C LEU A 104 13.88 -1.37 -8.58
N VAL A 105 13.10 -0.74 -9.48
CA VAL A 105 12.55 -1.41 -10.66
C VAL A 105 13.65 -1.95 -11.58
N ALA A 106 14.69 -1.16 -11.84
CA ALA A 106 15.84 -1.59 -12.64
C ALA A 106 16.62 -2.74 -11.98
N GLY A 107 16.67 -2.78 -10.65
CA GLY A 107 17.37 -3.79 -9.86
C GLY A 107 16.63 -5.11 -9.70
N THR A 108 15.29 -5.11 -9.83
CA THR A 108 14.41 -6.28 -9.61
C THR A 108 13.55 -6.59 -10.83
N PHE A 109 12.38 -5.96 -10.97
CA PHE A 109 11.37 -6.28 -11.98
C PHE A 109 11.91 -6.25 -13.42
N ALA A 110 12.75 -5.27 -13.76
CA ALA A 110 13.29 -5.16 -15.11
C ALA A 110 14.30 -6.26 -15.44
N LYS A 111 15.02 -6.80 -14.44
CA LYS A 111 15.95 -7.93 -14.65
C LYS A 111 15.18 -9.21 -14.92
N ASP A 112 14.13 -9.47 -14.15
CA ASP A 112 13.32 -10.69 -14.30
C ASP A 112 12.69 -10.79 -15.71
N LEU A 113 12.34 -9.65 -16.30
CA LEU A 113 11.84 -9.59 -17.68
C LEU A 113 12.93 -9.90 -18.72
N GLN A 114 14.19 -9.57 -18.45
CA GLN A 114 15.31 -9.88 -19.34
C GLN A 114 15.74 -11.34 -19.25
N THR A 115 15.60 -11.99 -18.08
CA THR A 115 15.89 -13.41 -17.91
C THR A 115 14.75 -14.33 -18.36
N ALA A 116 13.52 -13.82 -18.47
CA ALA A 116 12.37 -14.57 -18.96
C ALA A 116 12.19 -14.55 -20.49
N ALA A 117 12.96 -13.72 -21.20
CA ALA A 117 13.00 -13.61 -22.66
C ALA A 117 14.18 -14.41 -23.25
#